data_AF-A0A9D9GZH7-F1
#
_entry.id   AF-A0A9D9GZH7-F1
#
_cell.length_a   1.000
_cell.length_b   1.000
_cell.length_c   1.000
_cell.angle_alpha   90.00
_cell.angle_beta   90.00
_cell.angle_gamma   90.00
#
_symmetry.space_group_name_H-M   'P 1'
#
loop_
_entity.id
_entity.type
_entity.pdbx_description
1 polymer ?
#
loop_
_entity_poly.entity_id
_entity_poly.type
_entity_poly.pdbx_seq_one_letter_code
_entity_poly.pdbx_strand_id
1 'polypeptide(L)'
;MNKEEIFKNIPYIKAYRHDITDSFDLYFGQNKNNKNNCLIEVKGVAYYNCETPKAKSDCYRYYLELEMNNQKNNKTLVILMLNPSNTFPEMNGKKSTVDGTVKNAVRIAYKAGYSKVIILNSFNYIDGNSLTAIKTTKQSSTEINTKIISNVLKEHKNLMIAWGTKVRKRDKNSILSSIWDIATDLKIYAYAWNKNSNCPYHPASRVDNKNNGFPLTKFLTDKTNFLKLGILKQNDKFDLVLKSQIELRRNWTK
;
A
#
# COMPACT_ATOMS: atom_id res chain seq x y z
N MET A 1 12.51 9.08 4.27
CA MET A 1 12.49 9.00 5.74
C MET A 1 13.73 8.26 6.19
N ASN A 2 14.38 8.63 7.30
CA ASN A 2 15.60 7.94 7.72
C ASN A 2 15.28 6.63 8.46
N LYS A 3 16.28 5.75 8.64
CA LYS A 3 16.11 4.44 9.29
C LYS A 3 15.59 4.57 10.72
N GLU A 4 16.10 5.53 11.48
CA GLU A 4 15.78 5.72 12.89
C GLU A 4 14.32 6.10 13.10
N GLU A 5 13.78 6.94 12.22
CA GLU A 5 12.38 7.33 12.23
C GLU A 5 11.47 6.13 11.89
N ILE A 6 11.84 5.33 10.87
CA ILE A 6 11.06 4.16 10.45
C ILE A 6 10.95 3.16 11.61
N PHE A 7 12.06 2.88 12.28
CA PHE A 7 12.15 1.85 13.32
C PHE A 7 12.09 2.41 14.75
N LYS A 8 11.62 3.65 14.92
CA LYS A 8 11.49 4.31 16.22
C LYS A 8 10.67 3.47 17.19
N ASN A 9 11.19 3.28 18.41
CA ASN A 9 10.57 2.51 19.49
C ASN A 9 10.34 1.02 19.18
N ILE A 10 11.18 0.44 18.33
CA ILE A 10 11.20 -0.99 18.02
C ILE A 10 12.52 -1.58 18.53
N PRO A 11 12.54 -2.12 19.77
CA PRO A 11 13.77 -2.63 20.35
C PRO A 11 14.26 -3.88 19.59
N TYR A 12 15.58 -4.01 19.47
CA TYR A 12 16.26 -5.20 18.95
C TYR A 12 15.87 -5.63 17.51
N ILE A 13 15.46 -4.69 16.65
CA ILE A 13 15.18 -5.01 15.25
C ILE A 13 16.47 -5.08 14.41
N LYS A 14 16.70 -6.25 13.81
CA LYS A 14 17.71 -6.42 12.76
C LYS A 14 17.08 -6.07 11.42
N ALA A 15 17.46 -4.92 10.86
CA ALA A 15 16.96 -4.44 9.56
C ALA A 15 18.13 -4.18 8.60
N TYR A 16 18.15 -4.94 7.51
CA TYR A 16 19.12 -4.86 6.42
C TYR A 16 18.59 -3.96 5.31
N ARG A 17 19.39 -2.94 4.96
CA ARG A 17 19.09 -1.98 3.90
C ARG A 17 19.55 -2.57 2.57
N HIS A 18 18.68 -2.52 1.57
CA HIS A 18 19.04 -2.86 0.21
C HIS A 18 18.57 -1.79 -0.76
N ASP A 19 19.42 -1.46 -1.73
CA ASP A 19 19.05 -0.56 -2.82
C ASP A 19 18.18 -1.30 -3.85
N ILE A 20 17.16 -0.61 -4.34
CA ILE A 20 16.22 -1.11 -5.35
C ILE A 20 16.23 -0.15 -6.52
N THR A 21 16.40 -0.67 -7.73
CA THR A 21 16.36 0.09 -8.98
C THR A 21 15.66 -0.71 -10.06
N ASP A 22 14.79 -0.07 -10.82
CA ASP A 22 14.14 -0.71 -11.99
C ASP A 22 13.70 0.38 -12.97
N SER A 23 13.42 -0.01 -14.21
CA SER A 23 12.89 0.86 -15.25
C SER A 23 11.79 0.15 -16.02
N PHE A 24 10.65 0.79 -16.20
CA PHE A 24 9.50 0.18 -16.85
C PHE A 24 8.56 1.21 -17.48
N ASP A 25 7.86 0.78 -18.51
CA ASP A 25 6.94 1.64 -19.24
C ASP A 25 5.77 2.10 -18.37
N LEU A 26 5.42 3.39 -18.49
CA LEU A 26 4.13 3.93 -18.11
C LEU A 26 3.09 3.43 -19.10
N TYR A 27 2.21 2.56 -18.64
CA TYR A 27 1.01 2.19 -19.37
C TYR A 27 -0.15 1.95 -18.42
N PHE A 28 -1.36 2.03 -18.96
CA PHE A 28 -2.59 1.76 -18.23
C PHE A 28 -3.32 0.58 -18.88
N GLY A 29 -3.56 -0.46 -18.10
CA GLY A 29 -4.25 -1.67 -18.57
C GLY A 29 -3.35 -2.69 -19.28
N GLN A 30 -3.96 -3.54 -20.10
CA GLN A 30 -3.27 -4.68 -20.74
C GLN A 30 -2.44 -4.29 -21.96
N ASN A 31 -2.60 -3.08 -22.50
CA ASN A 31 -1.95 -2.68 -23.76
C ASN A 31 -0.55 -2.12 -23.51
N LYS A 32 0.42 -3.02 -23.37
CA LYS A 32 1.84 -2.71 -23.10
C LYS A 32 2.59 -2.16 -24.33
N ASN A 33 2.06 -2.38 -25.54
CA ASN A 33 2.80 -2.19 -26.79
C ASN A 33 2.57 -0.82 -27.46
N ASN A 34 2.16 0.21 -26.70
CA ASN A 34 2.00 1.54 -27.27
C ASN A 34 3.37 2.23 -27.38
N LYS A 35 3.77 2.58 -28.62
CA LYS A 35 5.06 3.25 -28.94
C LYS A 35 5.23 4.61 -28.26
N ASN A 36 4.16 5.19 -27.71
CA ASN A 36 4.18 6.48 -27.01
C ASN A 36 4.25 6.35 -25.48
N ASN A 37 4.47 5.13 -24.94
CA ASN A 37 4.66 4.96 -23.50
C ASN A 37 5.95 5.65 -23.05
N CYS A 38 5.88 6.47 -22.01
CA CYS A 38 7.09 7.05 -21.40
C CYS A 38 7.71 6.07 -20.40
N LEU A 39 9.03 6.13 -20.24
CA LEU A 39 9.76 5.29 -19.29
C LEU A 39 9.67 5.87 -17.87
N ILE A 40 9.27 5.04 -16.91
CA ILE A 40 9.42 5.34 -15.49
C ILE A 40 10.67 4.64 -14.99
N GLU A 41 11.60 5.42 -14.48
CA GLU A 41 12.75 4.91 -13.73
C GLU A 41 12.47 5.09 -12.26
N VAL A 42 12.79 4.06 -11.47
CA VAL A 42 12.68 4.09 -10.03
C VAL A 42 14.00 3.77 -9.34
N LYS A 43 14.27 4.47 -8.25
CA LYS A 43 15.37 4.20 -7.33
C LYS A 43 14.89 4.35 -5.90
N GLY A 44 15.34 3.50 -5.01
CA GLY A 44 15.06 3.67 -3.59
C GLY A 44 15.61 2.54 -2.76
N VAL A 45 14.95 2.27 -1.63
CA VAL A 45 15.47 1.37 -0.60
C VAL A 45 14.39 0.45 -0.08
N ALA A 46 14.79 -0.77 0.27
CA ALA A 46 13.96 -1.69 1.03
C ALA A 46 14.68 -2.16 2.30
N TYR A 47 13.91 -2.38 3.35
CA TYR A 47 14.39 -2.96 4.60
C TYR A 47 13.80 -4.35 4.82
N TYR A 48 14.69 -5.32 5.05
CA TYR A 48 14.34 -6.71 5.32
C TYR A 48 14.93 -7.18 6.66
N ASN A 49 14.41 -8.25 7.23
CA ASN A 49 15.01 -8.88 8.42
C ASN A 49 16.13 -9.87 8.09
N CYS A 50 16.45 -10.05 6.80
CA CYS A 50 17.45 -10.98 6.31
C CYS A 50 18.36 -10.30 5.27
N GLU A 51 19.60 -10.79 5.14
CA GLU A 51 20.59 -10.26 4.18
C GLU A 51 20.29 -10.66 2.73
N THR A 52 19.64 -11.81 2.54
CA THR A 52 19.42 -12.42 1.22
C THR A 52 17.91 -12.63 0.99
N PRO A 53 17.14 -11.55 0.77
CA PRO A 53 15.69 -11.64 0.68
C PRO A 53 15.22 -12.55 -0.45
N LYS A 54 14.37 -13.52 -0.09
CA LYS A 54 13.79 -14.51 -0.99
C LYS A 54 12.33 -14.77 -0.64
N ALA A 55 11.49 -14.93 -1.66
CA ALA A 55 10.09 -15.32 -1.46
C ALA A 55 9.99 -16.69 -0.77
N LYS A 56 8.94 -16.87 0.04
CA LYS A 56 8.62 -18.14 0.74
C LYS A 56 9.75 -18.65 1.64
N SER A 57 10.51 -17.73 2.23
CA SER A 57 11.52 -18.01 3.26
C SER A 57 11.11 -17.29 4.55
N ASP A 58 11.76 -17.57 5.69
CA ASP A 58 11.56 -16.82 6.95
C ASP A 58 12.18 -15.40 6.88
N CYS A 59 11.93 -14.72 5.77
CA CYS A 59 12.34 -13.35 5.49
C CYS A 59 11.11 -12.46 5.31
N TYR A 60 11.16 -11.31 5.96
CA TYR A 60 10.10 -10.33 6.02
C TYR A 60 10.59 -9.01 5.45
N ARG A 61 9.74 -8.34 4.67
CA ARG A 61 9.99 -6.99 4.17
C ARG A 61 9.22 -5.99 5.01
N TYR A 62 9.96 -5.14 5.71
CA TYR A 62 9.41 -4.12 6.61
C TYR A 62 8.98 -2.86 5.86
N TYR A 63 9.70 -2.51 4.80
CA TYR A 63 9.58 -1.21 4.15
C TYR A 63 10.11 -1.28 2.73
N LEU A 64 9.48 -0.55 1.81
CA LEU A 64 9.98 -0.29 0.47
C LEU A 64 9.66 1.16 0.09
N GLU A 65 10.68 1.96 -0.22
CA GLU A 65 10.55 3.31 -0.77
C GLU A 65 11.11 3.32 -2.18
N LEU A 66 10.39 3.97 -3.10
CA LEU A 66 10.79 4.16 -4.48
C LEU A 66 10.51 5.59 -4.91
N GLU A 67 11.55 6.31 -5.28
CA GLU A 67 11.49 7.59 -5.96
C GLU A 67 11.38 7.36 -7.46
N MET A 68 10.58 8.20 -8.13
CA MET A 68 10.35 8.15 -9.57
C MET A 68 11.10 9.31 -10.24
N ASN A 69 11.49 9.13 -11.50
CA ASN A 69 12.14 10.15 -12.32
C ASN A 69 11.24 11.35 -12.73
N ASN A 70 10.12 11.60 -12.05
CA ASN A 70 9.30 12.80 -12.24
C ASN A 70 9.53 13.82 -11.10
N GLN A 71 10.13 14.96 -11.43
CA GLN A 71 10.39 16.02 -10.45
C GLN A 71 9.14 16.82 -10.03
N LYS A 72 7.95 16.46 -10.54
CA LYS A 72 6.72 17.21 -10.23
C LYS A 72 6.27 16.94 -8.78
N ASN A 73 6.46 17.95 -7.93
CA ASN A 73 5.82 18.18 -6.63
C ASN A 73 6.37 17.51 -5.36
N ASN A 74 7.51 16.78 -5.38
CA ASN A 74 8.10 16.13 -4.19
C ASN A 74 7.07 15.49 -3.22
N LYS A 75 6.03 14.86 -3.79
CA LYS A 75 4.89 14.31 -3.04
C LYS A 75 5.08 12.81 -2.88
N THR A 76 4.88 12.34 -1.65
CA THR A 76 4.92 10.91 -1.29
C THR A 76 3.52 10.34 -1.12
N LEU A 77 3.28 9.18 -1.75
CA LEU A 77 2.10 8.35 -1.50
C LEU A 77 2.53 7.12 -0.70
N VAL A 78 1.98 6.94 0.49
CA VAL A 78 2.09 5.68 1.23
C VAL A 78 1.03 4.73 0.68
N ILE A 79 1.41 3.48 0.42
CA ILE A 79 0.54 2.44 -0.13
C ILE A 79 0.56 1.26 0.82
N LEU A 80 -0.56 1.01 1.48
CA LEU A 80 -0.73 -0.11 2.40
C LEU A 80 -1.37 -1.29 1.65
N MET A 81 -0.50 -2.23 1.31
CA MET A 81 -0.83 -3.47 0.61
C MET A 81 -1.00 -4.63 1.60
N LEU A 82 -1.48 -5.78 1.13
CA LEU A 82 -1.70 -6.91 2.02
C LEU A 82 -0.40 -7.55 2.50
N ASN A 83 0.44 -8.00 1.57
CA ASN A 83 1.70 -8.67 1.86
C ASN A 83 2.74 -8.36 0.77
N PRO A 84 4.05 -8.46 1.07
CA PRO A 84 5.09 -8.17 0.09
C PRO A 84 4.96 -9.03 -1.14
N SER A 85 5.12 -8.38 -2.28
CA SER A 85 5.32 -9.03 -3.57
C SER A 85 6.80 -9.33 -3.80
N ASN A 86 7.10 -9.99 -4.92
CA ASN A 86 8.46 -10.40 -5.32
C ASN A 86 9.30 -9.23 -5.85
N THR A 87 9.52 -8.20 -5.02
CA THR A 87 10.45 -7.11 -5.29
C THR A 87 11.73 -7.32 -4.51
N PHE A 88 12.86 -7.42 -5.21
CA PHE A 88 14.15 -7.83 -4.66
C PHE A 88 15.30 -6.94 -5.17
N PRO A 89 16.35 -6.76 -4.37
CA PRO A 89 17.55 -6.03 -4.78
C PRO A 89 18.39 -6.83 -5.78
N GLU A 90 19.36 -6.14 -6.36
CA GLU A 90 20.39 -6.79 -7.16
C GLU A 90 21.28 -7.67 -6.28
N MET A 91 21.34 -8.97 -6.58
CA MET A 91 22.11 -9.93 -5.82
C MET A 91 22.53 -11.11 -6.68
N ASN A 92 23.72 -11.67 -6.43
CA ASN A 92 24.21 -12.89 -7.09
C ASN A 92 24.15 -12.80 -8.63
N GLY A 93 24.54 -11.66 -9.20
CA GLY A 93 24.51 -11.41 -10.64
C GLY A 93 23.10 -11.24 -11.25
N LYS A 94 22.04 -11.20 -10.44
CA LYS A 94 20.67 -10.92 -10.89
C LYS A 94 20.33 -9.47 -10.62
N LYS A 95 19.89 -8.74 -11.65
CA LYS A 95 19.40 -7.36 -11.53
C LYS A 95 18.26 -7.25 -10.52
N SER A 96 18.18 -6.09 -9.88
CA SER A 96 17.03 -5.75 -9.05
C SER A 96 15.73 -5.89 -9.85
N THR A 97 14.69 -6.35 -9.18
CA THR A 97 13.39 -6.62 -9.79
C THR A 97 12.32 -5.90 -8.99
N VAL A 98 11.51 -5.08 -9.64
CA VAL A 98 10.25 -4.59 -9.12
C VAL A 98 9.11 -5.39 -9.76
N ASP A 99 8.28 -6.03 -8.94
CA ASP A 99 7.23 -6.91 -9.44
C ASP A 99 6.09 -6.13 -10.13
N GLY A 100 5.29 -6.81 -10.94
CA GLY A 100 4.19 -6.18 -11.69
C GLY A 100 3.16 -5.45 -10.81
N THR A 101 2.97 -5.90 -9.57
CA THR A 101 2.08 -5.25 -8.61
C THR A 101 2.65 -3.91 -8.14
N VAL A 102 3.91 -3.89 -7.71
CA VAL A 102 4.59 -2.66 -7.31
C VAL A 102 4.73 -1.72 -8.50
N LYS A 103 5.05 -2.22 -9.70
CA LYS A 103 5.07 -1.43 -10.94
C LYS A 103 3.73 -0.72 -11.18
N ASN A 104 2.60 -1.41 -10.97
CA ASN A 104 1.29 -0.78 -11.09
C ASN A 104 1.00 0.24 -9.99
N ALA A 105 1.42 -0.03 -8.75
CA ALA A 105 1.32 0.94 -7.66
C ALA A 105 2.10 2.24 -7.97
N VAL A 106 3.32 2.10 -8.51
CA VAL A 106 4.15 3.21 -9.00
C VAL A 106 3.45 3.97 -10.13
N ARG A 107 2.93 3.28 -11.15
CA ARG A 107 2.19 3.92 -12.26
C ARG A 107 0.98 4.72 -11.79
N ILE A 108 0.23 4.20 -10.83
CA ILE A 108 -0.93 4.89 -10.23
C ILE A 108 -0.46 6.18 -9.54
N ALA A 109 0.58 6.10 -8.72
CA ALA A 109 1.14 7.25 -8.02
C ALA A 109 1.70 8.30 -8.99
N TYR A 110 2.46 7.85 -10.00
CA TYR A 110 3.00 8.67 -11.07
C TYR A 110 1.90 9.46 -11.80
N LYS A 111 0.83 8.76 -12.23
CA LYS A 111 -0.34 9.38 -12.89
C LYS A 111 -0.99 10.44 -12.02
N ALA A 112 -1.06 10.20 -10.72
CA ALA A 112 -1.68 11.10 -9.77
C ALA A 112 -0.75 12.24 -9.30
N GLY A 113 0.44 12.39 -9.91
CA GLY A 113 1.36 13.49 -9.66
C GLY A 113 2.18 13.36 -8.37
N TYR A 114 2.41 12.13 -7.93
CA TYR A 114 3.38 11.82 -6.87
C TYR A 114 4.74 11.52 -7.50
N SER A 115 5.80 11.85 -6.77
CA SER A 115 7.19 11.60 -7.15
C SER A 115 7.86 10.50 -6.32
N LYS A 116 7.19 10.05 -5.26
CA LYS A 116 7.66 8.98 -4.39
C LYS A 116 6.51 8.07 -3.96
N VAL A 117 6.79 6.78 -3.85
CA VAL A 117 5.92 5.83 -3.17
C VAL A 117 6.64 5.20 -2.00
N ILE A 118 5.91 4.98 -0.92
CA ILE A 118 6.32 4.10 0.18
C ILE A 118 5.32 2.97 0.24
N ILE A 119 5.77 1.74 0.05
CA ILE A 119 4.92 0.55 0.11
C ILE A 119 5.15 -0.15 1.43
N LEU A 120 4.05 -0.24 2.17
CA LEU A 120 3.94 -0.98 3.42
C LEU A 120 3.02 -2.16 3.20
N ASN A 121 3.14 -3.15 4.07
CA ASN A 121 2.35 -4.37 3.98
C ASN A 121 1.72 -4.68 5.32
N SER A 122 0.45 -5.06 5.36
CA SER A 122 -0.22 -5.46 6.59
C SER A 122 0.38 -6.71 7.24
N PHE A 123 0.87 -7.62 6.40
CA PHE A 123 1.65 -8.79 6.77
C PHE A 123 2.98 -8.70 6.06
N ASN A 124 4.09 -8.78 6.77
CA ASN A 124 5.42 -8.53 6.20
C ASN A 124 6.08 -9.80 5.59
N TYR A 125 5.42 -10.96 5.62
CA TYR A 125 5.95 -12.20 5.03
C TYR A 125 5.89 -12.17 3.49
N ILE A 126 7.00 -12.50 2.83
CA ILE A 126 7.14 -12.38 1.38
C ILE A 126 6.58 -13.62 0.68
N ASP A 127 5.35 -13.53 0.15
CA ASP A 127 4.72 -14.61 -0.63
C ASP A 127 3.77 -14.05 -1.71
N GLY A 128 3.73 -14.64 -2.90
CA GLY A 128 2.69 -14.31 -3.88
C GLY A 128 1.28 -14.77 -3.45
N ASN A 129 1.19 -15.68 -2.48
CA ASN A 129 -0.08 -16.18 -1.93
C ASN A 129 -0.44 -15.49 -0.60
N SER A 130 -1.49 -14.68 -0.65
CA SER A 130 -2.01 -13.96 0.52
C SER A 130 -2.42 -14.84 1.68
N LEU A 131 -2.99 -16.03 1.42
CA LEU A 131 -3.45 -16.93 2.49
C LEU A 131 -2.28 -17.54 3.25
N THR A 132 -1.20 -17.86 2.54
CA THR A 132 0.05 -18.32 3.16
C THR A 132 0.67 -17.21 3.99
N ALA A 133 0.80 -16.00 3.42
CA ALA A 133 1.36 -14.85 4.15
C ALA A 133 0.62 -14.56 5.46
N ILE A 134 -0.72 -14.64 5.45
CA ILE A 134 -1.54 -14.45 6.66
C ILE A 134 -1.27 -15.55 7.71
N LYS A 135 -1.13 -16.81 7.29
CA LYS A 135 -0.88 -17.94 8.21
C LYS A 135 0.54 -17.94 8.77
N THR A 136 1.51 -17.54 7.96
CA THR A 136 2.94 -17.64 8.29
C THR A 136 3.46 -16.43 9.06
N THR A 137 2.75 -15.29 9.03
CA THR A 137 3.17 -14.11 9.79
C THR A 137 3.10 -14.36 11.29
N LYS A 138 4.24 -14.30 11.96
CA LYS A 138 4.38 -14.43 13.42
C LYS A 138 3.73 -13.22 14.12
N GLN A 139 3.15 -13.42 15.30
CA GLN A 139 2.50 -12.33 16.07
C GLN A 139 3.47 -11.17 16.38
N SER A 140 4.69 -11.47 16.82
CA SER A 140 5.74 -10.48 17.06
C SER A 140 6.06 -9.66 15.80
N SER A 141 5.97 -10.29 14.62
CA SER A 141 6.13 -9.63 13.34
C SER A 141 5.01 -8.63 13.06
N THR A 142 3.77 -8.94 13.45
CA THR A 142 2.61 -8.05 13.32
C THR A 142 2.74 -6.80 14.18
N GLU A 143 3.23 -6.93 15.42
CA GLU A 143 3.45 -5.79 16.33
C GLU A 143 4.54 -4.86 15.81
N ILE A 144 5.67 -5.42 15.38
CA ILE A 144 6.76 -4.67 14.73
C ILE A 144 6.24 -3.93 13.50
N ASN A 145 5.53 -4.66 12.63
CA ASN A 145 5.00 -4.12 11.39
C ASN A 145 3.98 -2.99 11.64
N THR A 146 3.13 -3.15 12.66
CA THR A 146 2.20 -2.12 13.09
C THR A 146 2.93 -0.83 13.50
N LYS A 147 3.97 -0.93 14.34
CA LYS A 147 4.75 0.24 14.76
C LYS A 147 5.40 0.95 13.57
N ILE A 148 5.97 0.20 12.62
CA ILE A 148 6.55 0.74 11.39
C ILE A 148 5.48 1.50 10.58
N ILE A 149 4.29 0.91 10.39
CA ILE A 149 3.20 1.55 9.68
C ILE A 149 2.81 2.87 10.36
N SER A 150 2.62 2.87 11.68
CA SER A 150 2.26 4.07 12.43
C SER A 150 3.35 5.15 12.35
N ASN A 151 4.63 4.78 12.44
CA ASN A 151 5.74 5.72 12.32
C ASN A 151 5.75 6.41 10.94
N VAL A 152 5.61 5.63 9.86
CA VAL A 152 5.62 6.16 8.49
C VAL A 152 4.41 7.07 8.22
N LEU A 153 3.22 6.70 8.72
CA LEU A 153 2.00 7.48 8.51
C LEU A 153 1.93 8.77 9.36
N LYS A 154 2.72 8.88 10.43
CA LYS A 154 2.87 10.15 11.17
C LYS A 154 3.54 11.22 10.31
N GLU A 155 4.52 10.83 9.49
CA GLU A 155 5.26 11.73 8.59
C GLU A 155 4.57 11.94 7.24
N HIS A 156 3.82 10.94 6.76
CA HIS A 156 3.23 10.95 5.42
C HIS A 156 1.72 10.77 5.46
N LYS A 157 1.00 11.85 5.12
CA LYS A 157 -0.44 11.91 5.29
C LYS A 157 -1.27 11.31 4.15
N ASN A 158 -0.69 11.10 2.96
CA ASN A 158 -1.41 10.49 1.84
C ASN A 158 -1.27 8.97 1.90
N LEU A 159 -2.36 8.25 2.18
CA LEU A 159 -2.38 6.79 2.31
C LEU A 159 -3.33 6.18 1.29
N MET A 160 -2.85 5.28 0.43
CA MET A 160 -3.68 4.41 -0.39
C MET A 160 -3.77 3.01 0.22
N ILE A 161 -4.98 2.52 0.46
CA ILE A 161 -5.23 1.14 0.87
C ILE A 161 -5.49 0.28 -0.37
N ALA A 162 -4.84 -0.88 -0.44
CA ALA A 162 -4.78 -1.71 -1.63
C ALA A 162 -4.67 -3.22 -1.28
N TRP A 163 -5.69 -3.75 -0.59
CA TRP A 163 -5.64 -5.09 0.03
C TRP A 163 -6.19 -6.23 -0.81
N GLY A 164 -7.00 -5.92 -1.82
CA GLY A 164 -7.76 -6.92 -2.56
C GLY A 164 -8.88 -7.56 -1.75
N THR A 165 -9.46 -8.61 -2.33
CA THR A 165 -10.67 -9.27 -1.82
C THR A 165 -10.40 -10.36 -0.79
N LYS A 166 -9.15 -10.83 -0.67
CA LYS A 166 -8.80 -12.05 0.09
C LYS A 166 -8.60 -11.85 1.59
N VAL A 167 -8.66 -10.61 2.08
CA VAL A 167 -8.44 -10.31 3.50
C VAL A 167 -9.72 -10.52 4.29
N ARG A 168 -9.65 -11.32 5.36
CA ARG A 168 -10.78 -11.51 6.28
C ARG A 168 -11.11 -10.19 6.98
N LYS A 169 -12.39 -9.98 7.28
CA LYS A 169 -12.88 -8.78 7.97
C LYS A 169 -12.08 -8.48 9.24
N ARG A 170 -11.88 -9.49 10.11
CA ARG A 170 -11.13 -9.34 11.37
C ARG A 170 -9.70 -8.81 11.20
N ASP A 171 -9.02 -9.22 10.12
CA ASP A 171 -7.62 -8.85 9.88
C ASP A 171 -7.56 -7.39 9.41
N LYS A 172 -8.48 -6.98 8.53
CA LYS A 172 -8.66 -5.55 8.14
C LYS A 172 -8.89 -4.68 9.36
N ASN A 173 -9.76 -5.13 10.27
CA ASN A 173 -10.12 -4.37 11.47
C ASN A 173 -8.89 -4.14 12.33
N SER A 174 -8.08 -5.18 12.59
CA SER A 174 -6.84 -5.07 13.37
C SER A 174 -5.87 -4.01 12.80
N ILE A 175 -5.66 -4.02 11.49
CA ILE A 175 -4.78 -3.07 10.81
C ILE A 175 -5.34 -1.64 10.86
N LEU A 176 -6.66 -1.49 10.74
CA LEU A 176 -7.31 -0.17 10.83
C LEU A 176 -7.30 0.37 12.25
N SER A 177 -7.52 -0.50 13.25
CA SER A 177 -7.39 -0.13 14.66
C SER A 177 -6.02 0.44 14.96
N SER A 178 -4.96 -0.13 14.37
CA SER A 178 -3.60 0.26 14.69
C SER A 178 -3.15 1.59 14.09
N ILE A 179 -3.90 2.09 13.11
CA ILE A 179 -3.70 3.43 12.52
C ILE A 179 -4.80 4.41 12.95
N TRP A 180 -5.71 4.01 13.84
CA TRP A 180 -6.89 4.78 14.20
C TRP A 180 -6.53 6.15 14.79
N ASP A 181 -5.58 6.19 15.71
CA ASP A 181 -5.19 7.41 16.42
C ASP A 181 -4.59 8.48 15.51
N ILE A 182 -4.12 8.07 14.33
CA ILE A 182 -3.57 8.99 13.31
C ILE A 182 -4.49 9.13 12.11
N ALA A 183 -5.58 8.36 12.01
CA ALA A 183 -6.42 8.26 10.82
C ALA A 183 -7.11 9.58 10.47
N THR A 184 -7.43 10.42 11.46
CA THR A 184 -8.06 11.74 11.26
C THR A 184 -7.16 12.71 10.51
N ASP A 185 -5.84 12.54 10.62
CA ASP A 185 -4.85 13.39 9.98
C ASP A 185 -4.46 12.87 8.59
N LEU A 186 -4.93 11.68 8.22
CA LEU A 186 -4.62 11.04 6.95
C LEU A 186 -5.62 11.39 5.87
N LYS A 187 -5.09 11.66 4.68
CA LYS A 187 -5.83 11.63 3.44
C LYS A 187 -5.82 10.21 2.89
N ILE A 188 -6.88 9.47 3.21
CA ILE A 188 -7.00 8.06 2.82
C ILE A 188 -7.62 7.97 1.42
N TYR A 189 -7.04 7.09 0.61
CA TYR A 189 -7.45 6.70 -0.73
C TYR A 189 -7.68 5.19 -0.72
N ALA A 190 -8.60 4.69 -1.55
CA ALA A 190 -8.69 3.27 -1.85
C ALA A 190 -8.46 3.07 -3.35
N TYR A 191 -7.74 2.02 -3.69
CA TYR A 191 -7.65 1.60 -5.08
C TYR A 191 -8.96 0.94 -5.50
N ALA A 192 -9.67 1.55 -6.46
CA ALA A 192 -10.91 1.01 -7.04
C ALA A 192 -10.64 0.57 -8.48
N TRP A 193 -11.07 -0.64 -8.85
CA TRP A 193 -11.02 -1.09 -10.23
C TRP A 193 -12.01 -0.28 -11.07
N ASN A 194 -13.24 -0.15 -10.60
CA ASN A 194 -14.33 0.57 -11.29
C ASN A 194 -15.26 1.24 -10.29
N LYS A 195 -16.28 1.95 -10.78
CA LYS A 195 -17.31 2.63 -9.96
C LYS A 195 -18.09 1.70 -9.02
N ASN A 196 -18.12 0.39 -9.30
CA ASN A 196 -18.81 -0.62 -8.51
C ASN A 196 -17.88 -1.33 -7.51
N SER A 197 -16.65 -0.82 -7.31
CA SER A 197 -15.69 -1.42 -6.39
C SER A 197 -16.23 -1.40 -4.96
N ASN A 198 -16.30 -2.57 -4.32
CA ASN A 198 -16.81 -2.73 -2.96
C ASN A 198 -15.71 -2.92 -1.90
N CYS A 199 -14.44 -2.91 -2.32
CA CYS A 199 -13.30 -3.03 -1.44
C CYS A 199 -12.08 -2.30 -2.04
N PRO A 200 -11.03 -2.03 -1.24
CA PRO A 200 -9.76 -1.57 -1.77
C PRO A 200 -9.10 -2.71 -2.56
N TYR A 201 -9.11 -2.63 -3.89
CA TYR A 201 -8.59 -3.67 -4.77
C TYR A 201 -7.06 -3.76 -4.72
N HIS A 202 -6.54 -4.91 -5.14
CA HIS A 202 -5.10 -5.12 -5.34
C HIS A 202 -4.69 -4.48 -6.68
N PRO A 203 -3.54 -3.77 -6.77
CA PRO A 203 -3.03 -3.19 -8.01
C PRO A 203 -2.43 -4.28 -8.91
N ALA A 204 -3.24 -5.27 -9.27
CA ALA A 204 -2.81 -6.41 -10.07
C ALA A 204 -2.40 -5.96 -11.47
N SER A 205 -1.46 -6.69 -12.08
CA SER A 205 -0.97 -6.45 -13.45
C SER A 205 -2.06 -6.49 -14.53
N ARG A 206 -3.20 -7.14 -14.25
CA ARG A 206 -4.32 -7.35 -15.20
C ARG A 206 -5.43 -6.29 -15.10
N VAL A 207 -5.35 -5.35 -14.17
CA VAL A 207 -6.44 -4.35 -14.00
C VAL A 207 -6.38 -3.35 -15.14
N ASP A 208 -7.47 -3.29 -15.92
CA ASP A 208 -7.58 -2.37 -17.04
C ASP A 208 -7.81 -0.94 -16.54
N ASN A 209 -6.77 -0.11 -16.64
CA ASN A 209 -6.82 1.31 -16.29
C ASN A 209 -7.16 2.20 -17.51
N LYS A 210 -7.49 1.62 -18.68
CA LYS A 210 -7.66 2.33 -19.96
C LYS A 210 -8.90 3.23 -20.01
N ASN A 211 -10.04 2.75 -19.53
CA ASN A 211 -11.31 3.52 -19.46
C ASN A 211 -11.51 4.22 -18.11
N ASN A 212 -10.55 4.02 -17.23
CA ASN A 212 -10.56 4.54 -15.89
C ASN A 212 -9.96 5.94 -15.93
N GLY A 213 -10.84 6.94 -16.00
CA GLY A 213 -10.53 8.30 -15.59
C GLY A 213 -10.09 8.42 -14.13
N PHE A 214 -9.73 7.31 -13.44
CA PHE A 214 -9.35 7.29 -12.04
C PHE A 214 -8.12 8.18 -11.83
N PRO A 215 -8.28 9.30 -11.12
CA PRO A 215 -7.21 9.75 -10.25
C PRO A 215 -7.02 8.63 -9.21
N LEU A 216 -5.97 8.66 -8.39
CA LEU A 216 -6.16 8.14 -7.03
C LEU A 216 -7.49 8.70 -6.58
N THR A 217 -8.53 7.88 -6.46
CA THR A 217 -9.85 8.39 -6.10
C THR A 217 -9.63 8.99 -4.73
N LYS A 218 -9.48 10.32 -4.68
CA LYS A 218 -9.68 11.07 -3.45
C LYS A 218 -10.95 10.45 -2.91
N PHE A 219 -10.91 9.92 -1.69
CA PHE A 219 -12.16 9.94 -0.95
C PHE A 219 -12.62 11.38 -1.01
N LEU A 220 -13.75 11.59 -1.68
CA LEU A 220 -14.30 12.89 -2.02
C LEU A 220 -14.35 13.73 -0.74
N THR A 221 -13.37 14.61 -0.60
CA THR A 221 -13.44 15.71 0.34
C THR A 221 -14.08 16.86 -0.44
N ASP A 222 -15.41 16.91 -0.32
CA ASP A 222 -16.37 17.96 -0.73
C ASP A 222 -16.76 18.06 -2.22
N LYS A 223 -18.01 18.41 -2.60
CA LYS A 223 -19.09 19.08 -1.83
C LYS A 223 -20.52 18.55 -2.09
N THR A 224 -20.74 17.52 -2.91
CA THR A 224 -22.11 17.04 -3.19
C THR A 224 -22.15 15.52 -3.42
N ASN A 225 -22.51 14.78 -2.37
CA ASN A 225 -23.20 13.49 -2.42
C ASN A 225 -22.55 12.25 -3.05
N PHE A 226 -21.37 11.78 -2.64
CA PHE A 226 -21.01 10.34 -2.79
C PHE A 226 -20.08 9.80 -1.68
N LEU A 227 -20.59 8.81 -0.93
CA LEU A 227 -19.93 7.66 -0.28
C LEU A 227 -18.47 7.84 0.24
N LYS A 228 -18.28 8.45 1.41
CA LYS A 228 -17.00 8.40 2.16
C LYS A 228 -16.77 6.99 2.70
N LEU A 229 -15.58 6.39 2.61
CA LEU A 229 -15.23 5.27 3.50
C LEU A 229 -15.01 5.87 4.89
N GLY A 230 -15.93 5.60 5.80
CA GLY A 230 -15.74 5.80 7.23
C GLY A 230 -15.24 4.50 7.83
N ILE A 231 -14.37 4.61 8.82
CA ILE A 231 -14.11 3.52 9.75
C ILE A 231 -15.08 3.76 10.91
N LEU A 232 -16.03 2.84 11.12
CA LEU A 232 -17.03 2.91 12.19
C LEU A 232 -16.69 1.89 13.27
N LYS A 233 -16.51 2.33 14.52
CA LYS A 233 -16.39 1.42 15.66
C LYS A 233 -17.79 1.00 16.13
N GLN A 234 -18.13 -0.28 16.05
CA GLN A 234 -19.34 -0.88 16.61
C GLN A 234 -18.94 -2.07 17.49
N ASN A 235 -19.33 -2.07 18.76
CA ASN A 235 -19.13 -3.19 19.69
C ASN A 235 -17.68 -3.74 19.66
N ASP A 236 -16.70 -2.84 19.81
CA ASP A 236 -15.26 -3.11 19.73
C ASP A 236 -14.72 -3.72 18.42
N LYS A 237 -15.52 -3.66 17.35
CA LYS A 237 -15.13 -4.04 15.98
C LYS A 237 -15.16 -2.81 15.07
N PHE A 238 -14.20 -2.73 14.16
CA PHE A 238 -14.12 -1.64 13.19
C PHE A 238 -14.72 -2.09 11.86
N ASP A 239 -15.74 -1.42 11.35
CA ASP A 239 -16.26 -1.71 10.02
C ASP A 239 -15.84 -0.63 9.05
N LEU A 240 -15.27 -1.04 7.91
CA LEU A 240 -15.15 -0.18 6.74
C LEU A 240 -16.56 0.02 6.20
N VAL A 241 -17.16 1.15 6.52
CA VAL A 241 -18.53 1.49 6.11
C VAL A 241 -18.51 2.62 5.12
N LEU A 242 -19.42 2.56 4.15
CA LEU A 242 -19.71 3.69 3.30
C LEU A 242 -20.58 4.65 4.11
N LYS A 243 -20.09 5.86 4.40
CA LYS A 243 -20.72 6.87 5.26
C LYS A 243 -22.13 7.28 4.84
N SER A 244 -22.57 7.02 3.60
CA SER A 244 -23.98 7.23 3.24
C SER A 244 -24.94 6.31 4.00
N GLN A 245 -24.46 5.21 4.59
CA GLN A 245 -25.29 4.28 5.38
C GLN A 245 -25.38 4.66 6.87
N ILE A 246 -24.49 5.50 7.40
CA ILE A 246 -24.54 5.93 8.80
C ILE A 246 -25.68 6.94 9.02
N GLU A 247 -25.97 7.79 8.04
CA GLU A 247 -27.08 8.77 8.12
C GLU A 247 -28.45 8.09 8.04
N LEU A 248 -28.56 6.94 7.37
CA LEU A 248 -29.82 6.18 7.32
C LEU A 248 -30.12 5.41 8.61
N ARG A 249 -29.11 5.05 9.41
CA ARG A 249 -29.32 4.29 10.66
C ARG A 249 -29.59 5.16 11.89
N ARG A 250 -29.35 6.47 11.84
CA ARG A 250 -29.75 7.41 12.91
C ARG A 250 -31.22 7.83 12.85
N ASN A 251 -31.92 7.53 11.75
CA ASN A 251 -33.34 7.86 11.59
C ASN A 251 -34.29 6.68 11.88
N TRP A 252 -33.80 5.56 12.43
CA TRP A 252 -34.61 4.38 12.80
C TRP A 252 -34.51 4.04 14.30
N THR A 253 -34.08 5.00 15.12
CA THR A 253 -34.19 4.96 16.58
C THR A 253 -34.60 6.33 17.08
N LYS A 254 -35.85 6.67 16.80
CA LYS A 254 -36.69 7.52 17.64
C LYS A 254 -37.97 6.74 17.91
#